data_AF-A0A2H0Z5Z1-F1
#
_entry.id   AF-A0A2H0Z5Z1-F1
#
_cell.length_a   1.000
_cell.length_b   1.000
_cell.length_c   1.000
_cell.angle_alpha   90.00
_cell.angle_beta   90.00
_cell.angle_gamma   90.00
#
_symmetry.space_group_name_H-M   'P 1'
#
loop_
_entity.id
_entity.type
_entity.pdbx_description
1 polymer ?
#
loop_
_entity_poly.entity_id
_entity_poly.type
_entity_poly.pdbx_seq_one_letter_code
_entity_poly.pdbx_strand_id
1 'polypeptide(L)'
;MKIKRFFTESNKGQTSSVSYEKRISEIKNPDGSTVFKMEDILIPSTWSQVAADVIAQKYFRKAGIPKITKRIAEEGVPEWLQASEPDTEKLAKLSEQERFISEKDAKQVFKRLAGCWTYWGWKAKYFDSEEDALIFYEEMIHMLENQMAAPNSPQWFNTGLHWAYGITGPSQGHFYVDNKTGKLTKSEDAYTHPQPHACFIQSVNDDLVNEGGIMDLWVREARLFKYGSGTGSNFSDIRGEGEKLSGGGKSSGLMSFLRIGDRSAGAIKSGGTTRRAAKMVCLDLDHPDILEFINWKVVEEQKVASLVAGSKALNTHLNAVIKACDDEHPENDRFNKKLNMKLQKAIIDARKAFIPNNYIDRVIHLAKLGFKSIEFPVYDVDWNSEAYATVAGQNSNNSIRINNDFM
;
A
#
# COMPACT_ATOMS: atom_id res chain seq x y z
N MET A 1 19.97 28.33 14.48
CA MET A 1 18.95 28.87 13.58
C MET A 1 17.96 29.68 14.38
N LYS A 2 17.97 30.99 14.13
CA LYS A 2 16.97 31.94 14.63
C LYS A 2 15.67 31.78 13.84
N ILE A 3 14.55 31.66 14.53
CA ILE A 3 13.22 31.52 13.92
C ILE A 3 12.42 32.79 14.18
N LYS A 4 11.83 33.33 13.11
CA LYS A 4 10.92 34.48 13.21
C LYS A 4 9.48 33.96 13.31
N ARG A 5 8.73 34.51 14.27
CA ARG A 5 7.30 34.26 14.46
C ARG A 5 6.49 35.03 13.41
N PHE A 6 5.49 34.38 12.80
CA PHE A 6 4.68 34.97 11.71
C PHE A 6 3.18 34.79 11.93
N PHE A 7 2.73 33.58 12.24
CA PHE A 7 1.30 33.24 12.31
C PHE A 7 0.76 33.14 13.73
N THR A 8 1.65 32.97 14.71
CA THR A 8 1.29 32.76 16.11
C THR A 8 1.63 33.97 16.96
N GLU A 9 1.02 34.09 18.13
CA GLU A 9 1.37 35.08 19.15
C GLU A 9 2.14 34.41 20.30
N SER A 10 2.97 35.17 21.00
CA SER A 10 3.73 34.69 22.17
C SER A 10 2.81 34.43 23.37
N ASN A 11 2.03 33.35 23.33
CA ASN A 11 1.00 33.03 24.33
C ASN A 11 1.25 31.70 25.05
N LYS A 12 2.44 31.54 25.66
CA LYS A 12 2.76 30.57 26.73
C LYS A 12 2.10 29.18 26.56
N GLY A 13 2.17 28.59 25.37
CA GLY A 13 1.72 27.21 25.12
C GLY A 13 0.28 27.01 24.65
N GLN A 14 -0.48 28.06 24.30
CA GLN A 14 -1.70 27.88 23.48
C GLN A 14 -1.31 27.81 22.00
N THR A 15 -1.33 26.58 21.46
CA THR A 15 -0.79 26.28 20.12
C THR A 15 -1.55 26.92 18.96
N SER A 16 -2.78 27.41 19.14
CA SER A 16 -3.58 28.00 18.06
C SER A 16 -4.94 28.56 18.50
N SER A 17 -5.42 29.59 17.80
CA SER A 17 -6.79 30.13 17.90
C SER A 17 -7.82 29.39 17.03
N VAL A 18 -7.41 28.34 16.30
CA VAL A 18 -8.28 27.58 15.40
C VAL A 18 -9.37 26.87 16.19
N SER A 19 -10.62 27.05 15.77
CA SER A 19 -11.77 26.35 16.34
C SER A 19 -11.85 24.92 15.82
N TYR A 20 -12.31 24.01 16.67
CA TYR A 20 -12.44 22.60 16.36
C TYR A 20 -13.89 22.15 16.55
N GLU A 21 -14.31 21.18 15.75
CA GLU A 21 -15.63 20.58 15.85
C GLU A 21 -15.58 19.06 15.77
N LYS A 22 -16.61 18.44 16.34
CA LYS A 22 -16.78 16.99 16.27
C LYS A 22 -17.39 16.62 14.94
N ARG A 23 -16.80 15.63 14.27
CA ARG A 23 -17.32 15.04 13.03
C ARG A 23 -17.39 13.52 13.14
N ILE A 24 -18.00 12.91 12.13
CA ILE A 24 -18.02 11.47 11.91
C ILE A 24 -17.29 11.21 10.59
N SER A 25 -16.44 10.18 10.56
CA SER A 25 -15.91 9.63 9.32
C SER A 25 -16.51 8.25 9.08
N GLU A 26 -17.12 8.05 7.91
CA GLU A 26 -17.69 6.76 7.53
C GLU A 26 -17.38 6.39 6.07
N ILE A 27 -17.18 5.09 5.84
CA ILE A 27 -17.12 4.49 4.50
C ILE A 27 -18.25 3.46 4.44
N LYS A 28 -19.07 3.55 3.40
CA LYS A 28 -20.13 2.59 3.10
C LYS A 28 -19.87 1.93 1.76
N ASN A 29 -20.22 0.66 1.67
CA ASN A 29 -20.29 -0.08 0.41
C ASN A 29 -21.50 0.41 -0.41
N PRO A 30 -21.56 0.11 -1.72
CA PRO A 30 -22.72 0.42 -2.56
C PRO A 30 -24.04 -0.19 -2.05
N ASP A 31 -23.97 -1.30 -1.32
CA ASP A 31 -25.11 -1.96 -0.68
C ASP A 31 -25.56 -1.29 0.64
N GLY A 32 -24.89 -0.21 1.06
CA GLY A 32 -25.17 0.54 2.28
C GLY A 32 -24.49 0.00 3.54
N SER A 33 -23.79 -1.15 3.47
CA SER A 33 -23.07 -1.71 4.62
C SER A 33 -21.84 -0.86 4.99
N THR A 34 -21.58 -0.72 6.29
CA THR A 34 -20.47 0.11 6.80
C THR A 34 -19.15 -0.64 6.74
N VAL A 35 -18.17 -0.11 6.01
CA VAL A 35 -16.80 -0.62 5.93
C VAL A 35 -15.94 -0.05 7.05
N PHE A 36 -16.14 1.22 7.38
CA PHE A 36 -15.40 1.94 8.41
C PHE A 36 -16.30 3.00 9.02
N LYS A 37 -16.26 3.17 10.34
CA LYS A 37 -16.92 4.28 11.03
C LYS A 37 -16.08 4.73 12.21
N MET A 38 -15.92 6.03 12.35
CA MET A 38 -15.24 6.66 13.46
C MET A 38 -16.00 7.90 13.88
N GLU A 39 -16.60 7.82 15.07
CA GLU A 39 -17.41 8.88 15.65
C GLU A 39 -16.60 9.75 16.59
N ASP A 40 -17.11 10.96 16.83
CA ASP A 40 -16.53 11.96 17.73
C ASP A 40 -15.08 12.32 17.39
N ILE A 41 -14.72 12.38 16.10
CA ILE A 41 -13.40 12.86 15.70
C ILE A 41 -13.33 14.38 15.82
N LEU A 42 -12.26 14.91 16.42
CA LEU A 42 -12.07 16.34 16.62
C LEU A 42 -11.15 16.90 15.52
N ILE A 43 -11.70 17.75 14.66
CA ILE A 43 -11.05 18.27 13.46
C ILE A 43 -11.17 19.80 13.42
N PRO A 44 -10.21 20.56 12.85
CA PRO A 44 -10.40 22.00 12.62
C PRO A 44 -11.69 22.28 11.84
N SER A 45 -12.47 23.25 12.32
CA SER A 45 -13.78 23.60 11.75
C SER A 45 -13.72 24.02 10.27
N THR A 46 -12.59 24.59 9.86
CA THR A 46 -12.33 25.05 8.49
C THR A 46 -12.05 23.91 7.50
N TRP A 47 -11.72 22.71 7.97
CA TRP A 47 -11.42 21.59 7.07
C TRP A 47 -12.69 21.12 6.37
N SER A 48 -12.55 20.59 5.15
CA SER A 48 -13.68 19.93 4.47
C SER A 48 -13.98 18.56 5.11
N GLN A 49 -15.18 18.03 4.88
CA GLN A 49 -15.51 16.65 5.31
C GLN A 49 -14.55 15.64 4.69
N VAL A 50 -14.16 15.82 3.42
CA VAL A 50 -13.17 14.96 2.75
C VAL A 50 -11.82 14.97 3.48
N ALA A 51 -11.36 16.13 3.96
CA ALA A 51 -10.12 16.21 4.73
C ALA A 51 -10.25 15.51 6.11
N ALA A 52 -11.39 15.67 6.78
CA ALA A 52 -11.72 14.97 8.02
C ALA A 52 -11.72 13.43 7.81
N ASP A 53 -12.30 12.97 6.70
CA ASP A 53 -12.30 11.57 6.33
C ASP A 53 -10.90 11.04 6.05
N VAL A 54 -10.09 11.78 5.28
CA VAL A 54 -8.72 11.37 4.94
C VAL A 54 -7.85 11.22 6.19
N ILE A 55 -7.85 12.19 7.10
CA ILE A 55 -7.03 12.11 8.32
C ILE A 55 -7.52 10.98 9.24
N ALA A 56 -8.83 10.84 9.43
CA ALA A 56 -9.39 9.81 10.28
C ALA A 56 -9.14 8.40 9.72
N GLN A 57 -9.27 8.22 8.41
CA GLN A 57 -9.13 6.92 7.76
C GLN A 57 -7.67 6.51 7.62
N LYS A 58 -6.78 7.44 7.27
CA LYS A 58 -5.41 7.11 6.85
C LYS A 58 -4.33 7.48 7.86
N TYR A 59 -4.49 8.60 8.57
CA TYR A 59 -3.38 9.18 9.35
C TYR A 59 -3.54 9.06 10.86
N PHE A 60 -4.75 8.89 11.36
CA PHE A 60 -4.97 8.49 12.75
C PHE A 60 -4.43 7.09 12.99
N ARG A 61 -3.55 6.97 13.98
CA ARG A 61 -3.09 5.70 14.50
C ARG A 61 -4.28 4.96 15.10
N LYS A 62 -4.59 3.80 14.52
CA LYS A 62 -5.81 3.03 14.83
C LYS A 62 -5.76 2.24 16.13
N ALA A 63 -4.58 1.93 16.64
CA ALA A 63 -4.42 1.09 17.82
C ALA A 63 -3.01 1.21 18.44
N GLY A 64 -2.90 0.74 19.69
CA GLY A 64 -1.64 0.61 20.40
C GLY A 64 -1.12 1.90 21.02
N ILE A 65 -1.92 2.96 21.08
CA ILE A 65 -1.55 4.17 21.82
C ILE A 65 -1.87 3.95 23.30
N PRO A 66 -0.90 4.04 24.23
CA PRO A 66 -1.20 3.99 25.65
C PRO A 66 -2.14 5.13 26.05
N LYS A 67 -3.21 4.80 26.79
CA LYS A 67 -4.18 5.78 27.28
C LYS A 67 -3.57 6.81 28.24
N ILE A 68 -2.53 6.38 28.97
CA ILE A 68 -1.83 7.21 29.95
C ILE A 68 -0.32 7.15 29.65
N THR A 69 0.28 8.31 29.46
CA THR A 69 1.71 8.49 29.25
C THR A 69 2.29 9.40 30.32
N LYS A 70 3.61 9.34 30.50
CA LYS A 70 4.40 10.25 31.34
C LYS A 70 5.60 10.78 30.55
N ARG A 71 6.08 11.98 30.89
CA ARG A 71 7.28 12.55 30.28
C ARG A 71 8.54 11.85 30.81
N ILE A 72 9.52 11.70 29.92
CA ILE A 72 10.84 11.18 30.25
C ILE A 72 11.75 12.38 30.52
N ALA A 73 12.19 12.53 31.77
CA ALA A 73 13.15 13.56 32.12
C ALA A 73 14.44 13.36 31.32
N GLU A 74 14.85 14.40 30.57
CA GLU A 74 16.02 14.35 29.72
C GLU A 74 16.85 15.62 29.92
N GLU A 75 18.10 15.44 30.36
CA GLU A 75 19.00 16.56 30.65
C GLU A 75 19.27 17.40 29.39
N GLY A 76 19.15 18.73 29.54
CA GLY A 76 19.34 19.68 28.46
C GLY A 76 18.19 19.71 27.43
N VAL A 77 17.06 19.04 27.68
CA VAL A 77 15.84 19.17 26.88
C VAL A 77 14.74 19.86 27.70
N PRO A 78 14.13 20.96 27.19
CA PRO A 78 13.04 21.65 27.87
C PRO A 78 11.88 20.72 28.22
N GLU A 79 11.27 20.91 29.40
CA GLU A 79 10.21 20.02 29.93
C GLU A 79 9.03 19.84 28.95
N TRP A 80 8.67 20.90 28.22
CA TRP A 80 7.58 20.86 27.25
C TRP A 80 7.90 20.02 26.00
N LEU A 81 9.19 19.85 25.68
CA LEU A 81 9.71 19.18 24.48
C LEU A 81 10.17 17.74 24.74
N GLN A 82 10.27 17.33 26.00
CA GLN A 82 10.66 15.98 26.39
C GLN A 82 9.72 14.91 25.80
N ALA A 83 10.30 13.77 25.42
CA ALA A 83 9.53 12.63 24.93
C ALA A 83 8.64 12.03 26.02
N SER A 84 7.67 11.21 25.61
CA SER A 84 6.78 10.48 26.52
C SER A 84 6.95 8.98 26.39
N GLU A 85 6.65 8.27 27.47
CA GLU A 85 6.53 6.80 27.51
C GLU A 85 5.21 6.36 28.16
N PRO A 86 4.76 5.10 27.96
CA PRO A 86 3.63 4.55 28.69
C PRO A 86 3.84 4.63 30.21
N ASP A 87 2.86 5.14 30.95
CA ASP A 87 2.87 5.12 32.41
C ASP A 87 2.38 3.74 32.88
N THR A 88 3.28 2.75 32.92
CA THR A 88 2.96 1.35 33.20
C THR A 88 2.25 1.15 34.54
N GLU A 89 2.60 1.95 35.56
CA GLU A 89 1.97 1.89 36.88
C GLU A 89 0.51 2.36 36.86
N LYS A 90 0.22 3.48 36.17
CA LYS A 90 -1.17 3.96 36.03
C LYS A 90 -1.98 3.11 35.06
N LEU A 91 -1.36 2.60 33.99
CA LEU A 91 -2.00 1.70 33.03
C LEU A 91 -2.37 0.36 33.68
N ALA A 92 -1.55 -0.16 34.60
CA ALA A 92 -1.84 -1.40 35.32
C ALA A 92 -3.14 -1.31 36.16
N LYS A 93 -3.53 -0.10 36.57
CA LYS A 93 -4.79 0.16 37.32
C LYS A 93 -6.03 0.14 36.43
N LEU A 94 -5.86 0.16 35.10
CA LEU A 94 -6.95 0.04 34.13
C LEU A 94 -7.14 -1.42 33.70
N SER A 95 -8.37 -1.74 33.28
CA SER A 95 -8.65 -3.02 32.62
C SER A 95 -7.86 -3.13 31.31
N GLU A 96 -7.52 -4.35 30.89
CA GLU A 96 -6.67 -4.59 29.72
C GLU A 96 -7.21 -3.92 28.44
N GLN A 97 -8.53 -3.91 28.27
CA GLN A 97 -9.22 -3.32 27.12
C GLN A 97 -9.17 -1.78 27.12
N GLU A 98 -8.92 -1.14 28.26
CA GLU A 98 -8.88 0.32 28.39
C GLU A 98 -7.46 0.89 28.37
N ARG A 99 -6.44 0.04 28.37
CA ARG A 99 -5.03 0.49 28.41
C ARG A 99 -4.58 1.15 27.11
N PHE A 100 -5.20 0.77 25.99
CA PHE A 100 -4.82 1.25 24.67
C PHE A 100 -6.00 1.89 23.94
N ILE A 101 -5.70 2.95 23.19
CA ILE A 101 -6.65 3.75 22.43
C ILE A 101 -6.15 3.97 20.99
N SER A 102 -6.95 4.73 20.23
CA SER A 102 -6.62 5.26 18.90
C SER A 102 -6.55 6.79 18.92
N GLU A 103 -5.90 7.40 17.93
CA GLU A 103 -6.03 8.84 17.70
C GLU A 103 -7.45 9.15 17.24
N LYS A 104 -8.09 10.14 17.87
CA LYS A 104 -9.41 10.68 17.46
C LYS A 104 -9.40 12.20 17.28
N ASP A 105 -8.31 12.86 17.65
CA ASP A 105 -8.18 14.31 17.62
C ASP A 105 -7.01 14.70 16.71
N ALA A 106 -7.26 15.54 15.71
CA ALA A 106 -6.23 16.01 14.79
C ALA A 106 -5.06 16.70 15.52
N LYS A 107 -5.31 17.31 16.69
CA LYS A 107 -4.26 17.88 17.55
C LYS A 107 -3.24 16.83 17.95
N GLN A 108 -3.64 15.58 18.17
CA GLN A 108 -2.72 14.50 18.52
C GLN A 108 -1.69 14.28 17.40
N VAL A 109 -2.16 14.25 16.16
CA VAL A 109 -1.32 14.10 14.97
C VAL A 109 -0.40 15.29 14.81
N PHE A 110 -0.93 16.52 14.87
CA PHE A 110 -0.11 17.73 14.71
C PHE A 110 0.97 17.81 15.78
N LYS A 111 0.61 17.54 17.05
CA LYS A 111 1.54 17.54 18.19
C LYS A 111 2.66 16.53 18.00
N ARG A 112 2.35 15.29 17.63
CA ARG A 112 3.41 14.28 17.44
C ARG A 112 4.32 14.63 16.27
N LEU A 113 3.82 15.22 15.19
CA LEU A 113 4.64 15.64 14.06
C LEU A 113 5.54 16.82 14.43
N ALA A 114 4.94 17.97 14.75
CA ALA A 114 5.68 19.20 15.05
C ALA A 114 6.58 19.02 16.27
N GLY A 115 6.10 18.34 17.32
CA GLY A 115 6.88 18.08 18.52
C GLY A 115 8.09 17.19 18.26
N CYS A 116 7.93 16.12 17.47
CA CYS A 116 9.05 15.24 17.11
C CYS A 116 10.08 15.95 16.22
N TRP A 117 9.65 16.75 15.23
CA TRP A 117 10.58 17.53 14.42
C TRP A 117 11.35 18.56 15.25
N THR A 118 10.66 19.25 16.16
CA THR A 118 11.28 20.20 17.08
C THR A 118 12.27 19.51 18.01
N TYR A 119 11.90 18.35 18.56
CA TYR A 119 12.77 17.55 19.42
C TYR A 119 14.03 17.12 18.69
N TRP A 120 13.92 16.59 17.46
CA TRP A 120 15.08 16.24 16.66
C TRP A 120 15.96 17.45 16.32
N GLY A 121 15.35 18.59 15.95
CA GLY A 121 16.08 19.83 15.70
C GLY A 121 16.82 20.32 16.95
N TRP A 122 16.21 20.22 18.12
CA TRP A 122 16.83 20.54 19.40
C TRP A 122 18.02 19.63 19.70
N LYS A 123 17.84 18.31 19.58
CA LYS A 123 18.92 17.31 19.78
C LYS A 123 20.07 17.48 18.79
N ALA A 124 19.77 17.96 17.58
CA ALA A 124 20.76 18.28 16.55
C ALA A 124 21.37 19.69 16.69
N LYS A 125 21.01 20.46 17.73
CA LYS A 125 21.48 21.83 17.99
C LYS A 125 21.18 22.80 16.83
N TYR A 126 20.01 22.65 16.20
CA TYR A 126 19.61 23.52 15.10
C TYR A 126 19.10 24.87 15.58
N PHE A 127 18.53 24.99 16.78
CA PHE A 127 17.95 26.24 17.29
C PHE A 127 18.98 27.06 18.06
N ASP A 128 18.94 28.40 17.92
CA ASP A 128 19.85 29.30 18.65
C ASP A 128 19.40 29.48 20.12
N SER A 129 18.10 29.33 20.40
CA SER A 129 17.52 29.43 21.73
C SER A 129 16.30 28.50 21.91
N GLU A 130 15.85 28.33 23.16
CA GLU A 130 14.59 27.64 23.47
C GLU A 130 13.37 28.35 22.86
N GLU A 131 13.37 29.68 22.83
CA GLU A 131 12.31 30.45 22.18
C GLU A 131 12.24 30.15 20.68
N ASP A 132 13.37 30.02 19.99
CA ASP A 132 13.37 29.66 18.57
C ASP A 132 12.75 28.27 18.32
N ALA A 133 13.01 27.31 19.21
CA ALA A 133 12.41 25.98 19.14
C ALA A 133 10.90 26.02 19.42
N LEU A 134 10.47 26.82 20.39
CA LEU A 134 9.05 27.02 20.70
C LEU A 134 8.31 27.70 19.54
N ILE A 135 8.88 28.75 18.95
CA ILE A 135 8.31 29.41 17.77
C ILE A 135 8.18 28.39 16.63
N PHE A 136 9.21 27.60 16.35
CA PHE A 136 9.14 26.58 15.31
C PHE A 136 8.00 25.59 15.56
N TYR A 137 7.87 25.09 16.79
CA TYR A 137 6.80 24.17 17.16
C TYR A 137 5.41 24.79 16.94
N GLU A 138 5.18 26.01 17.44
CA GLU A 138 3.89 26.69 17.37
C GLU A 138 3.50 27.05 15.92
N GLU A 139 4.45 27.58 15.14
CA GLU A 139 4.24 27.89 13.72
C GLU A 139 3.93 26.62 12.90
N MET A 140 4.61 25.50 13.17
CA MET A 140 4.32 24.24 12.50
C MET A 140 2.93 23.70 12.82
N ILE A 141 2.49 23.76 14.08
CA ILE A 141 1.11 23.38 14.45
C ILE A 141 0.11 24.25 13.69
N HIS A 142 0.29 25.58 13.73
CA HIS A 142 -0.61 26.51 13.05
C HIS A 142 -0.70 26.24 11.54
N MET A 143 0.43 26.01 10.88
CA MET A 143 0.47 25.72 9.45
C MET A 143 -0.21 24.39 9.11
N LEU A 144 -0.08 23.36 9.94
CA LEU A 144 -0.75 22.08 9.75
C LEU A 144 -2.27 22.21 9.94
N GLU A 145 -2.71 22.91 10.99
CA GLU A 145 -4.12 23.15 11.28
C GLU A 145 -4.83 23.95 10.19
N ASN A 146 -4.14 24.93 9.59
CA ASN A 146 -4.69 25.75 8.51
C ASN A 146 -4.40 25.19 7.11
N GLN A 147 -3.86 23.97 7.01
CA GLN A 147 -3.48 23.31 5.75
C GLN A 147 -2.57 24.17 4.84
N MET A 148 -1.74 25.02 5.45
CA MET A 148 -0.79 25.90 4.74
C MET A 148 0.40 25.11 4.19
N ALA A 149 0.74 24.00 4.86
CA ALA A 149 1.73 23.03 4.42
C ALA A 149 1.32 21.63 4.87
N ALA A 150 1.77 20.63 4.12
CA ALA A 150 1.60 19.22 4.48
C ALA A 150 2.88 18.44 4.13
N PRO A 151 3.45 17.66 5.05
CA PRO A 151 4.54 16.77 4.72
C PRO A 151 4.06 15.59 3.87
N ASN A 152 5.01 14.84 3.30
CA ASN A 152 4.71 13.60 2.57
C ASN A 152 4.06 12.54 3.49
N SER A 153 3.29 11.60 2.92
CA SER A 153 2.46 10.66 3.68
C SER A 153 3.20 9.82 4.75
N PRO A 154 4.40 9.25 4.51
CA PRO A 154 5.18 8.56 5.56
C PRO A 154 5.43 9.37 6.82
N GLN A 155 5.57 10.70 6.71
CA GLN A 155 5.67 11.56 7.89
C GLN A 155 4.43 11.41 8.76
N TRP A 156 3.24 11.55 8.17
CA TRP A 156 1.97 11.39 8.86
C TRP A 156 1.80 10.01 9.49
N PHE A 157 2.24 8.94 8.84
CA PHE A 157 2.08 7.58 9.38
C PHE A 157 2.99 7.28 10.57
N ASN A 158 4.26 7.66 10.48
CA ASN A 158 5.30 7.07 11.32
C ASN A 158 5.92 8.07 12.30
N THR A 159 5.90 9.37 12.00
CA THR A 159 6.68 10.36 12.74
C THR A 159 6.04 10.70 14.08
N GLY A 160 6.88 10.76 15.11
CA GLY A 160 6.47 11.14 16.46
C GLY A 160 5.68 10.11 17.24
N LEU A 161 5.44 8.90 16.69
CA LEU A 161 4.77 7.83 17.45
C LEU A 161 5.58 7.43 18.68
N HIS A 162 6.91 7.31 18.54
CA HIS A 162 7.79 7.09 19.68
C HIS A 162 7.86 8.33 20.58
N TRP A 163 8.12 9.52 20.02
CA TRP A 163 8.28 10.73 20.83
C TRP A 163 7.03 11.08 21.66
N ALA A 164 5.82 10.95 21.09
CA ALA A 164 4.58 11.36 21.76
C ALA A 164 4.01 10.27 22.70
N TYR A 165 4.28 8.99 22.41
CA TYR A 165 3.59 7.87 23.06
C TYR A 165 4.51 6.75 23.58
N GLY A 166 5.81 6.81 23.29
CA GLY A 166 6.76 5.72 23.57
C GLY A 166 6.47 4.45 22.80
N ILE A 167 5.78 4.53 21.66
CA ILE A 167 5.50 3.36 20.83
C ILE A 167 6.80 2.90 20.19
N THR A 168 7.14 1.64 20.41
CA THR A 168 8.27 0.93 19.78
C THR A 168 7.75 -0.26 18.97
N GLY A 169 8.66 -1.04 18.41
CA GLY A 169 8.35 -2.30 17.74
C GLY A 169 9.63 -2.97 17.25
N PRO A 170 9.61 -4.28 16.95
CA PRO A 170 10.82 -4.98 16.52
C PRO A 170 11.41 -4.33 15.27
N SER A 171 12.74 -4.19 15.21
CA SER A 171 13.44 -3.70 14.01
C SER A 171 12.99 -4.47 12.78
N GLN A 172 12.67 -3.73 11.72
CA GLN A 172 12.28 -4.30 10.42
C GLN A 172 13.39 -4.15 9.38
N GLY A 173 14.59 -3.78 9.81
CA GLY A 173 15.76 -3.66 8.94
C GLY A 173 15.77 -2.41 8.07
N HIS A 174 15.10 -1.32 8.49
CA HIS A 174 15.32 0.00 7.91
C HIS A 174 16.52 0.70 8.55
N PHE A 175 17.00 1.72 7.86
CA PHE A 175 18.20 2.46 8.22
C PHE A 175 17.89 3.95 8.37
N TYR A 176 18.71 4.65 9.13
CA TYR A 176 18.73 6.10 9.25
C TYR A 176 20.17 6.59 9.20
N VAL A 177 20.36 7.88 8.91
CA VAL A 177 21.68 8.50 9.02
C VAL A 177 21.82 9.08 10.41
N ASP A 178 22.79 8.59 11.18
CA ASP A 178 23.09 9.13 12.50
C ASP A 178 23.62 10.57 12.36
N ASN A 179 22.94 11.52 12.99
CA ASN A 179 23.21 12.94 12.80
C ASN A 179 24.54 13.42 13.39
N LYS A 180 25.15 12.65 14.32
CA LYS A 180 26.43 13.00 14.95
C LYS A 180 27.60 12.46 14.14
N THR A 181 27.49 11.24 13.65
CA THR A 181 28.56 10.51 12.96
C THR A 181 28.45 10.61 11.43
N GLY A 182 27.28 10.95 10.91
CA GLY A 182 26.98 10.97 9.47
C GLY A 182 26.90 9.57 8.84
N LYS A 183 26.92 8.50 9.65
CA LYS A 183 26.95 7.11 9.15
C LYS A 183 25.54 6.56 8.97
N LEU A 184 25.39 5.72 7.96
CA LEU A 184 24.19 4.91 7.78
C LEU A 184 24.14 3.83 8.87
N THR A 185 23.12 3.89 9.71
CA THR A 185 22.96 3.04 10.89
C THR A 185 21.65 2.29 10.80
N LYS A 186 21.67 1.00 11.14
CA LYS A 186 20.47 0.16 11.22
C LYS A 186 19.64 0.57 12.43
N SER A 187 18.33 0.76 12.25
CA SER A 187 17.44 1.08 13.36
C SER A 187 17.28 -0.12 14.30
N GLU A 188 17.36 0.12 15.60
CA GLU A 188 17.18 -0.90 16.66
C GLU A 188 15.70 -1.29 16.82
N ASP A 189 14.78 -0.36 16.52
CA ASP A 189 13.34 -0.58 16.60
C ASP A 189 12.60 0.14 15.45
N ALA A 190 11.29 -0.05 15.37
CA ALA A 190 10.43 0.44 14.29
C ALA A 190 10.17 1.96 14.28
N TYR A 191 10.25 2.66 15.42
CA TYR A 191 9.66 4.00 15.59
C TYR A 191 10.53 5.04 16.30
N THR A 192 11.62 4.66 16.99
CA THR A 192 12.57 5.65 17.55
C THR A 192 13.23 6.45 16.45
N HIS A 193 13.69 5.77 15.40
CA HIS A 193 14.08 6.35 14.12
C HIS A 193 13.13 5.81 13.05
N PRO A 194 11.94 6.41 12.88
CA PRO A 194 10.95 5.91 11.94
C PRO A 194 11.44 6.07 10.49
N GLN A 195 10.74 5.48 9.53
CA GLN A 195 10.93 5.77 8.10
C GLN A 195 9.92 6.87 7.66
N PRO A 196 10.34 8.13 7.48
CA PRO A 196 9.41 9.22 7.23
C PRO A 196 9.58 9.83 5.83
N HIS A 197 10.29 9.16 4.91
CA HIS A 197 10.52 9.62 3.55
C HIS A 197 9.69 8.83 2.54
N ALA A 198 9.19 9.51 1.51
CA ALA A 198 8.30 8.90 0.51
C ALA A 198 9.02 8.32 -0.70
N CYS A 199 10.23 8.76 -1.03
CA CYS A 199 10.86 8.44 -2.32
C CYS A 199 12.25 7.85 -2.09
N PHE A 200 12.53 6.71 -2.73
CA PHE A 200 13.83 6.05 -2.71
C PHE A 200 14.24 5.62 -4.11
N ILE A 201 15.51 5.81 -4.43
CA ILE A 201 16.14 5.21 -5.59
C ILE A 201 17.07 4.11 -5.11
N GLN A 202 16.98 2.93 -5.72
CA GLN A 202 17.77 1.77 -5.35
C GLN A 202 18.55 1.24 -6.54
N SER A 203 19.78 0.83 -6.29
CA SER A 203 20.59 0.05 -7.23
C SER A 203 20.24 -1.43 -7.16
N VAL A 204 20.48 -2.12 -8.27
CA VAL A 204 20.40 -3.57 -8.38
C VAL A 204 21.55 -4.02 -9.27
N ASN A 205 22.28 -5.02 -8.81
CA ASN A 205 23.34 -5.67 -9.56
C ASN A 205 22.79 -6.93 -10.23
N ASP A 206 23.43 -7.35 -11.31
CA ASP A 206 23.15 -8.61 -12.01
C ASP A 206 23.67 -9.83 -11.25
N ASP A 207 23.09 -10.01 -10.06
CA ASP A 207 23.31 -11.11 -9.13
C ASP A 207 21.95 -11.56 -8.58
N LEU A 208 21.75 -12.86 -8.41
CA LEU A 208 20.45 -13.38 -8.00
C LEU A 208 20.15 -13.14 -6.51
N VAL A 209 21.06 -13.48 -5.59
CA VAL A 209 20.75 -13.65 -4.15
C VAL A 209 21.68 -12.92 -3.19
N ASN A 210 22.84 -12.45 -3.66
CA ASN A 210 23.78 -11.73 -2.81
C ASN A 210 23.27 -10.31 -2.50
N GLU A 211 23.94 -9.65 -1.54
CA GLU A 211 23.64 -8.27 -1.19
C GLU A 211 23.75 -7.35 -2.41
N GLY A 212 22.73 -6.51 -2.63
CA GLY A 212 22.63 -5.68 -3.82
C GLY A 212 22.10 -6.38 -5.07
N GLY A 213 21.89 -7.70 -5.03
CA GLY A 213 21.28 -8.48 -6.12
C GLY A 213 19.76 -8.32 -6.24
N ILE A 214 19.16 -9.09 -7.15
CA ILE A 214 17.75 -9.04 -7.53
C ILE A 214 16.84 -9.42 -6.36
N MET A 215 17.08 -10.53 -5.69
CA MET A 215 16.22 -10.98 -4.58
C MET A 215 16.38 -10.08 -3.34
N ASP A 216 17.59 -9.57 -3.09
CA ASP A 216 17.82 -8.59 -2.03
C ASP A 216 17.10 -7.26 -2.32
N LEU A 217 17.05 -6.79 -3.58
CA LEU A 217 16.22 -5.64 -3.94
C LEU A 217 14.77 -5.82 -3.50
N TRP A 218 14.15 -6.98 -3.77
CA TRP A 218 12.76 -7.22 -3.36
C TRP A 218 12.57 -7.15 -1.84
N VAL A 219 13.54 -7.65 -1.07
CA VAL A 219 13.52 -7.55 0.40
C VAL A 219 13.65 -6.09 0.84
N ARG A 220 14.58 -5.33 0.25
CA ARG A 220 14.77 -3.90 0.57
C ARG A 220 13.54 -3.07 0.21
N GLU A 221 12.93 -3.31 -0.95
CA GLU A 221 11.69 -2.66 -1.37
C GLU A 221 10.53 -2.98 -0.44
N ALA A 222 10.37 -4.24 -0.06
CA ALA A 222 9.31 -4.66 0.86
C ALA A 222 9.38 -3.93 2.21
N ARG A 223 10.60 -3.70 2.72
CA ARG A 223 10.82 -2.91 3.95
C ARG A 223 10.36 -1.46 3.76
N LEU A 224 10.64 -0.83 2.62
CA LEU A 224 10.24 0.54 2.33
C LEU A 224 8.72 0.67 2.11
N PHE A 225 8.14 -0.25 1.34
CA PHE A 225 6.69 -0.31 1.10
C PHE A 225 5.92 -0.48 2.42
N LYS A 226 6.38 -1.35 3.32
CA LYS A 226 5.78 -1.55 4.65
C LYS A 226 5.55 -0.23 5.40
N TYR A 227 6.45 0.75 5.27
CA TYR A 227 6.36 2.05 5.94
C TYR A 227 5.73 3.17 5.11
N GLY A 228 5.24 2.88 3.90
CA GLY A 228 4.52 3.88 3.09
C GLY A 228 5.34 4.57 2.01
N SER A 229 6.59 4.16 1.81
CA SER A 229 7.51 4.73 0.82
C SER A 229 7.32 4.08 -0.55
N GLY A 230 7.67 4.81 -1.61
CA GLY A 230 7.81 4.28 -2.97
C GLY A 230 9.28 4.12 -3.36
N THR A 231 9.54 3.23 -4.30
CA THR A 231 10.89 2.86 -4.74
C THR A 231 11.00 2.92 -6.25
N GLY A 232 12.19 3.26 -6.73
CA GLY A 232 12.53 3.23 -8.14
C GLY A 232 13.91 2.65 -8.37
N SER A 233 14.05 1.80 -9.39
CA SER A 233 15.33 1.21 -9.76
C SER A 233 15.49 1.21 -11.28
N ASN A 234 16.71 1.41 -11.74
CA ASN A 234 17.10 1.14 -13.13
C ASN A 234 17.60 -0.31 -13.21
N PHE A 235 17.05 -1.09 -14.15
CA PHE A 235 17.33 -2.51 -14.32
C PHE A 235 18.22 -2.81 -15.54
N SER A 236 18.80 -1.79 -16.17
CA SER A 236 19.57 -1.95 -17.41
C SER A 236 20.85 -2.76 -17.27
N ASP A 237 21.36 -2.90 -16.05
CA ASP A 237 22.54 -3.71 -15.78
C ASP A 237 22.20 -5.21 -15.68
N ILE A 238 20.92 -5.59 -15.61
CA ILE A 238 20.49 -6.99 -15.56
C ILE A 238 20.56 -7.60 -16.95
N ARG A 239 21.18 -8.78 -17.08
CA ARG A 239 21.33 -9.43 -18.38
C ARG A 239 19.98 -9.81 -19.01
N GLY A 240 19.91 -9.73 -20.35
CA GLY A 240 18.74 -10.09 -21.15
C GLY A 240 18.49 -11.60 -21.26
N GLU A 241 17.40 -11.95 -21.93
CA GLU A 241 17.03 -13.34 -22.16
C GLU A 241 18.08 -14.07 -23.02
N GLY A 242 18.43 -15.31 -22.63
CA GLY A 242 19.32 -16.16 -23.43
C GLY A 242 20.82 -15.91 -23.24
N GLU A 243 21.21 -14.86 -22.51
CA GLU A 243 22.61 -14.56 -22.16
C GLU A 243 23.22 -15.65 -21.27
N LYS A 244 24.55 -15.83 -21.34
CA LYS A 244 25.25 -16.93 -20.65
C LYS A 244 25.30 -16.72 -19.14
N LEU A 245 25.20 -17.80 -18.38
CA LEU A 245 25.44 -17.83 -16.93
C LEU A 245 26.81 -18.44 -16.60
N SER A 246 27.43 -17.99 -15.50
CA SER A 246 28.75 -18.48 -15.06
C SER A 246 28.75 -19.97 -14.70
N GLY A 247 27.66 -20.48 -14.12
CA GLY A 247 27.47 -21.90 -13.80
C GLY A 247 27.03 -22.78 -14.97
N GLY A 248 26.96 -22.23 -16.19
CA GLY A 248 26.36 -22.90 -17.35
C GLY A 248 24.85 -22.61 -17.49
N GLY A 249 24.33 -22.82 -18.70
CA GLY A 249 22.94 -22.47 -19.04
C GLY A 249 22.77 -21.04 -19.56
N LYS A 250 21.52 -20.57 -19.56
CA LYS A 250 21.10 -19.28 -20.12
C LYS A 250 20.20 -18.53 -19.15
N SER A 251 20.27 -17.21 -19.18
CA SER A 251 19.40 -16.30 -18.44
C SER A 251 17.94 -16.45 -18.86
N SER A 252 17.03 -16.31 -17.88
CA SER A 252 15.59 -16.20 -18.10
C SER A 252 15.14 -14.79 -18.53
N GLY A 253 16.09 -13.85 -18.63
CA GLY A 253 15.86 -12.46 -19.02
C GLY A 253 15.25 -11.59 -17.92
N LEU A 254 15.36 -10.28 -18.10
CA LEU A 254 14.91 -9.27 -17.16
C LEU A 254 13.41 -9.42 -16.86
N MET A 255 12.62 -9.69 -17.90
CA MET A 255 11.16 -9.72 -17.81
C MET A 255 10.65 -10.81 -16.85
N SER A 256 11.40 -11.91 -16.70
CA SER A 256 11.09 -12.96 -15.72
C SER A 256 11.13 -12.43 -14.28
N PHE A 257 12.14 -11.63 -13.94
CA PHE A 257 12.30 -11.03 -12.61
C PHE A 257 11.35 -9.86 -12.38
N LEU A 258 11.08 -9.05 -13.40
CA LEU A 258 10.08 -7.97 -13.29
C LEU A 258 8.68 -8.51 -12.99
N ARG A 259 8.31 -9.68 -13.52
CA ARG A 259 7.05 -10.37 -13.16
C ARG A 259 7.02 -10.76 -11.67
N ILE A 260 8.14 -11.20 -11.10
CA ILE A 260 8.24 -11.49 -9.64
C ILE A 260 8.10 -10.19 -8.83
N GLY A 261 8.83 -9.15 -9.22
CA GLY A 261 8.78 -7.84 -8.57
C GLY A 261 7.39 -7.21 -8.58
N ASP A 262 6.70 -7.30 -9.71
CA ASP A 262 5.32 -6.84 -9.87
C ASP A 262 4.37 -7.54 -8.89
N ARG A 263 4.48 -8.87 -8.77
CA ARG A 263 3.69 -9.65 -7.80
C ARG A 263 4.03 -9.30 -6.36
N SER A 264 5.31 -9.13 -6.06
CA SER A 264 5.76 -8.72 -4.73
C SER A 264 5.17 -7.37 -4.32
N ALA A 265 5.26 -6.37 -5.21
CA ALA A 265 4.67 -5.04 -4.97
C ALA A 265 3.15 -5.11 -4.77
N GLY A 266 2.44 -5.88 -5.60
CA GLY A 266 0.98 -6.03 -5.48
C GLY A 266 0.51 -6.69 -4.18
N ALA A 267 1.33 -7.58 -3.60
CA ALA A 267 1.03 -8.26 -2.34
C ALA A 267 1.18 -7.36 -1.11
N ILE A 268 1.96 -6.27 -1.19
CA ILE A 268 2.31 -5.45 -0.04
C ILE A 268 1.38 -4.23 0.05
N LYS A 269 0.66 -4.14 1.18
CA LYS A 269 -0.10 -2.94 1.57
C LYS A 269 0.79 -2.00 2.38
N SER A 270 0.90 -0.77 1.92
CA SER A 270 1.89 0.18 2.43
C SER A 270 1.40 0.98 3.64
N GLY A 271 2.27 1.16 4.63
CA GLY A 271 2.00 1.96 5.83
C GLY A 271 0.94 1.40 6.77
N GLY A 272 0.61 0.10 6.67
CA GLY A 272 -0.49 -0.51 7.45
C GLY A 272 -1.88 0.04 7.09
N THR A 273 -2.00 0.71 5.94
CA THR A 273 -3.25 1.27 5.41
C THR A 273 -3.66 0.57 4.10
N THR A 274 -4.77 0.97 3.49
CA THR A 274 -5.22 0.46 2.18
C THR A 274 -4.36 0.92 0.99
N ARG A 275 -3.26 1.65 1.21
CA ARG A 275 -2.40 2.18 0.14
C ARG A 275 -1.60 1.06 -0.55
N ARG A 276 -1.59 1.05 -1.88
CA ARG A 276 -0.75 0.13 -2.67
C ARG A 276 0.72 0.54 -2.62
N ALA A 277 1.62 -0.44 -2.74
CA ALA A 277 3.03 -0.16 -3.00
C ALA A 277 3.19 0.66 -4.29
N ALA A 278 4.19 1.54 -4.31
CA ALA A 278 4.51 2.37 -5.47
C ALA A 278 5.92 2.02 -5.96
N LYS A 279 5.99 1.36 -7.12
CA LYS A 279 7.24 0.93 -7.74
C LYS A 279 7.45 1.61 -9.09
N MET A 280 8.67 2.07 -9.35
CA MET A 280 9.13 2.50 -10.66
C MET A 280 10.19 1.53 -11.18
N VAL A 281 10.03 1.10 -12.42
CA VAL A 281 11.01 0.30 -13.16
C VAL A 281 11.51 1.14 -14.32
N CYS A 282 12.81 1.41 -14.36
CA CYS A 282 13.46 2.12 -15.45
C CYS A 282 14.35 1.15 -16.25
N LEU A 283 14.33 1.30 -17.57
CA LEU A 283 15.16 0.53 -18.49
C LEU A 283 15.72 1.43 -19.59
N ASP A 284 16.97 1.23 -19.96
CA ASP A 284 17.64 1.96 -21.02
C ASP A 284 17.19 1.44 -22.40
N LEU A 285 17.14 2.35 -23.37
CA LEU A 285 16.58 2.08 -24.71
C LEU A 285 17.36 1.02 -25.51
N ASP A 286 18.63 0.79 -25.19
CA ASP A 286 19.52 -0.18 -25.82
C ASP A 286 19.55 -1.54 -25.13
N HIS A 287 18.79 -1.72 -24.04
CA HIS A 287 18.73 -2.99 -23.34
C HIS A 287 18.18 -4.11 -24.26
N PRO A 288 18.75 -5.34 -24.26
CA PRO A 288 18.33 -6.42 -25.15
C PRO A 288 16.83 -6.77 -25.05
N ASP A 289 16.26 -6.72 -23.85
CA ASP A 289 14.83 -7.01 -23.61
C ASP A 289 13.89 -5.79 -23.80
N ILE A 290 14.36 -4.66 -24.37
CA ILE A 290 13.60 -3.41 -24.43
C ILE A 290 12.25 -3.53 -25.15
N LEU A 291 12.20 -4.30 -26.24
CA LEU A 291 10.97 -4.50 -27.02
C LEU A 291 9.92 -5.29 -26.23
N GLU A 292 10.32 -6.29 -25.45
CA GLU A 292 9.39 -7.00 -24.56
C GLU A 292 8.93 -6.06 -23.45
N PHE A 293 9.83 -5.26 -22.86
CA PHE A 293 9.52 -4.30 -21.82
C PHE A 293 8.48 -3.24 -22.25
N ILE A 294 8.64 -2.67 -23.45
CA ILE A 294 7.70 -1.70 -24.05
C ILE A 294 6.32 -2.32 -24.24
N ASN A 295 6.26 -3.53 -24.79
CA ASN A 295 5.00 -4.19 -25.12
C ASN A 295 4.34 -4.88 -23.92
N TRP A 296 5.05 -5.01 -22.79
CA TRP A 296 4.65 -5.86 -21.67
C TRP A 296 3.22 -5.58 -21.19
N LYS A 297 2.90 -4.32 -20.86
CA LYS A 297 1.58 -3.98 -20.32
C LYS A 297 0.45 -4.18 -21.31
N VAL A 298 0.68 -3.84 -22.58
CA VAL A 298 -0.31 -4.02 -23.65
C VAL A 298 -0.63 -5.50 -23.86
N VAL A 299 0.40 -6.36 -23.82
CA VAL A 299 0.22 -7.81 -23.94
C VAL A 299 -0.53 -8.38 -22.73
N GLU A 300 -0.30 -7.88 -21.51
CA GLU A 300 -1.05 -8.29 -20.31
C GLU A 300 -2.52 -7.83 -20.36
N GLU A 301 -2.83 -6.66 -20.91
CA GLU A 301 -4.21 -6.19 -21.14
C GLU A 301 -4.96 -7.09 -22.14
N GLN A 302 -4.28 -7.57 -23.19
CA GLN A 302 -4.86 -8.54 -24.13
C GLN A 302 -5.26 -9.86 -23.44
N LYS A 303 -4.48 -10.29 -22.43
CA LYS A 303 -4.83 -11.46 -21.60
C LYS A 303 -6.08 -11.19 -20.77
N VAL A 304 -6.20 -10.02 -20.16
CA VAL A 304 -7.43 -9.61 -19.43
C VAL A 304 -8.65 -9.67 -20.36
N ALA A 305 -8.55 -9.08 -21.56
CA ALA A 305 -9.63 -9.13 -22.54
C ALA A 305 -10.03 -10.57 -22.88
N SER A 306 -9.05 -11.46 -23.04
CA SER A 306 -9.27 -12.88 -23.31
C SER A 306 -9.97 -13.59 -22.14
N LEU A 307 -9.58 -13.30 -20.89
CA LEU A 307 -10.20 -13.86 -19.69
C LEU A 307 -11.65 -13.40 -19.52
N VAL A 308 -11.92 -12.11 -19.75
CA VAL A 308 -13.26 -11.53 -19.68
C VAL A 308 -14.16 -12.10 -20.77
N ALA A 309 -13.68 -12.18 -22.01
CA ALA A 309 -14.44 -12.78 -23.11
C ALA A 309 -14.71 -14.27 -22.87
N GLY A 310 -13.68 -15.03 -22.47
CA GLY A 310 -13.76 -16.45 -22.19
C GLY A 310 -14.70 -16.80 -21.04
N SER A 311 -14.65 -16.05 -19.92
CA SER A 311 -15.52 -16.27 -18.77
C SER A 311 -17.00 -16.00 -19.09
N LYS A 312 -17.29 -14.95 -19.86
CA LYS A 312 -18.65 -14.67 -20.36
C LYS A 312 -19.17 -15.77 -21.29
N ALA A 313 -18.32 -16.24 -22.22
CA ALA A 313 -18.67 -17.33 -23.13
C ALA A 313 -18.93 -18.64 -22.36
N LEU A 314 -18.06 -18.99 -21.41
CA LEU A 314 -18.22 -20.14 -20.53
C LEU A 314 -19.54 -20.08 -19.76
N ASN A 315 -19.82 -18.96 -19.08
CA ASN A 315 -21.06 -18.79 -18.33
C ASN A 315 -22.29 -18.96 -19.22
N THR A 316 -22.30 -18.31 -20.40
CA THR A 316 -23.44 -18.33 -21.33
C THR A 316 -23.69 -19.73 -21.90
N HIS A 317 -22.66 -20.35 -22.48
CA HIS A 317 -22.82 -21.60 -23.21
C HIS A 317 -23.00 -22.80 -22.29
N LEU A 318 -22.33 -22.82 -21.14
CA LEU A 318 -22.52 -23.90 -20.17
C LEU A 318 -23.91 -23.83 -19.51
N ASN A 319 -24.44 -22.63 -19.22
CA ASN A 319 -25.82 -22.50 -18.76
C ASN A 319 -26.85 -22.91 -19.85
N ALA A 320 -26.55 -22.66 -21.13
CA ALA A 320 -27.38 -23.18 -22.22
C ALA A 320 -27.37 -24.72 -22.28
N VAL A 321 -26.23 -25.37 -22.04
CA VAL A 321 -26.10 -26.83 -21.99
C VAL A 321 -26.88 -27.43 -20.82
N ILE A 322 -26.75 -26.90 -19.60
CA ILE A 322 -27.48 -27.43 -18.44
C ILE A 322 -28.98 -27.22 -18.56
N LYS A 323 -29.42 -26.07 -19.10
CA LYS A 323 -30.82 -25.82 -19.40
C LYS A 323 -31.37 -26.81 -20.43
N ALA A 324 -30.61 -27.10 -21.49
CA ALA A 324 -31.02 -28.09 -22.49
C ALA A 324 -31.14 -29.52 -21.92
N CYS A 325 -30.47 -29.82 -20.80
CA CYS A 325 -30.66 -31.06 -20.04
C CYS A 325 -31.88 -31.04 -19.10
N ASP A 326 -32.33 -29.87 -18.60
CA ASP A 326 -33.50 -29.74 -17.72
C ASP A 326 -34.82 -29.61 -18.50
N ASP A 327 -34.79 -29.05 -19.72
CA ASP A 327 -35.95 -28.91 -20.60
C ASP A 327 -36.68 -30.25 -20.81
N GLU A 328 -38.02 -30.22 -20.80
CA GLU A 328 -38.87 -31.40 -21.00
C GLU A 328 -38.53 -32.12 -22.32
N HIS A 329 -38.34 -33.44 -22.21
CA HIS A 329 -38.03 -34.31 -23.34
C HIS A 329 -38.94 -35.54 -23.32
N PRO A 330 -39.61 -35.89 -24.44
CA PRO A 330 -40.70 -36.88 -24.46
C PRO A 330 -40.30 -38.34 -24.12
N GLU A 331 -39.01 -38.66 -23.95
CA GLU A 331 -38.53 -40.05 -23.80
C GLU A 331 -37.51 -40.29 -22.65
N ASN A 332 -37.47 -39.46 -21.60
CA ASN A 332 -36.55 -39.61 -20.44
C ASN A 332 -35.03 -39.63 -20.77
N ASP A 333 -34.65 -39.48 -22.05
CA ASP A 333 -33.27 -39.45 -22.55
C ASP A 333 -32.63 -38.05 -22.51
N ARG A 334 -33.04 -37.22 -21.55
CA ARG A 334 -32.66 -35.80 -21.43
C ARG A 334 -31.15 -35.53 -21.44
N PHE A 335 -30.32 -36.51 -21.08
CA PHE A 335 -28.85 -36.40 -21.05
C PHE A 335 -28.13 -37.04 -22.24
N ASN A 336 -28.88 -37.66 -23.16
CA ASN A 336 -28.31 -38.34 -24.32
C ASN A 336 -27.97 -37.31 -25.41
N LYS A 337 -26.68 -37.14 -25.68
CA LYS A 337 -26.16 -36.16 -26.66
C LYS A 337 -26.63 -36.38 -28.09
N LYS A 338 -27.11 -37.59 -28.43
CA LYS A 338 -27.60 -37.94 -29.78
C LYS A 338 -29.12 -37.80 -29.90
N LEU A 339 -29.85 -38.15 -28.85
CA LEU A 339 -31.32 -38.17 -28.88
C LEU A 339 -31.93 -36.81 -28.47
N ASN A 340 -31.30 -36.10 -27.52
CA ASN A 340 -31.72 -34.76 -27.16
C ASN A 340 -31.16 -33.73 -28.15
N MET A 341 -31.99 -33.34 -29.12
CA MET A 341 -31.63 -32.36 -30.16
C MET A 341 -31.29 -30.98 -29.58
N LYS A 342 -31.95 -30.56 -28.50
CA LYS A 342 -31.65 -29.28 -27.82
C LYS A 342 -30.27 -29.32 -27.20
N LEU A 343 -29.95 -30.41 -26.50
CA LEU A 343 -28.62 -30.63 -25.91
C LEU A 343 -27.55 -30.74 -26.99
N GLN A 344 -27.81 -31.46 -28.09
CA GLN A 344 -26.90 -31.57 -29.20
C GLN A 344 -26.58 -30.19 -29.80
N LYS A 345 -27.60 -29.35 -30.02
CA LYS A 345 -27.43 -27.98 -30.51
C LYS A 345 -26.60 -27.14 -29.52
N ALA A 346 -26.93 -27.17 -28.23
CA ALA A 346 -26.20 -26.43 -27.20
C ALA A 346 -24.71 -26.86 -27.13
N ILE A 347 -24.41 -28.15 -27.29
CA ILE A 347 -23.03 -28.66 -27.36
C ILE A 347 -22.31 -28.15 -28.62
N ILE A 348 -22.98 -28.13 -29.78
CA ILE A 348 -22.39 -27.61 -31.02
C ILE A 348 -22.09 -26.12 -30.88
N ASP A 349 -23.03 -25.34 -30.34
CA ASP A 349 -22.85 -23.90 -30.15
C ASP A 349 -21.76 -23.60 -29.11
N ALA A 350 -21.67 -24.37 -28.02
CA ALA A 350 -20.57 -24.29 -27.06
C ALA A 350 -19.21 -24.59 -27.71
N ARG A 351 -19.12 -25.61 -28.57
CA ARG A 351 -17.88 -25.93 -29.32
C ARG A 351 -17.49 -24.84 -30.30
N LYS A 352 -18.46 -24.24 -31.00
CA LYS A 352 -18.23 -23.08 -31.87
C LYS A 352 -17.70 -21.86 -31.11
N ALA A 353 -18.06 -21.74 -29.84
CA ALA A 353 -17.55 -20.74 -28.91
C ALA A 353 -16.27 -21.17 -28.18
N PHE A 354 -15.57 -22.20 -28.67
CA PHE A 354 -14.30 -22.70 -28.13
C PHE A 354 -14.37 -23.20 -26.67
N ILE A 355 -15.55 -23.60 -26.20
CA ILE A 355 -15.68 -24.16 -24.85
C ILE A 355 -15.04 -25.56 -24.79
N PRO A 356 -14.11 -25.80 -23.85
CA PRO A 356 -13.46 -27.11 -23.70
C PRO A 356 -14.45 -28.25 -23.41
N ASN A 357 -14.27 -29.39 -24.07
CA ASN A 357 -15.18 -30.55 -23.94
C ASN A 357 -15.29 -31.07 -22.49
N ASN A 358 -14.21 -31.01 -21.70
CA ASN A 358 -14.24 -31.42 -20.30
C ASN A 358 -15.22 -30.58 -19.46
N TYR A 359 -15.37 -29.28 -19.74
CA TYR A 359 -16.36 -28.44 -19.06
C TYR A 359 -17.79 -28.75 -19.52
N ILE A 360 -18.00 -29.00 -20.82
CA ILE A 360 -19.31 -29.44 -21.35
C ILE A 360 -19.74 -30.74 -20.67
N ASP A 361 -18.85 -31.73 -20.61
CA ASP A 361 -19.13 -33.03 -20.00
C ASP A 361 -19.38 -32.92 -18.50
N ARG A 362 -18.60 -32.08 -17.79
CA ARG A 362 -18.82 -31.77 -16.37
C ARG A 362 -20.22 -31.21 -16.13
N VAL A 363 -20.69 -30.31 -16.98
CA VAL A 363 -22.00 -29.67 -16.81
C VAL A 363 -23.14 -30.64 -17.09
N ILE A 364 -23.01 -31.51 -18.08
CA ILE A 364 -23.97 -32.61 -18.30
C ILE A 364 -24.00 -33.56 -17.09
N HIS A 365 -22.85 -33.84 -16.48
CA HIS A 365 -22.80 -34.64 -15.26
C HIS A 365 -23.48 -33.94 -14.08
N LEU A 366 -23.28 -32.63 -13.89
CA LEU A 366 -24.02 -31.86 -12.89
C LEU A 366 -25.53 -31.88 -13.14
N ALA A 367 -25.97 -31.79 -14.40
CA ALA A 367 -27.38 -31.92 -14.76
C ALA A 367 -27.95 -33.29 -14.33
N LYS A 368 -27.17 -34.38 -14.49
CA LYS A 368 -27.56 -35.72 -14.01
C LYS A 368 -27.73 -35.79 -12.50
N LEU A 369 -26.98 -35.00 -11.75
CA LEU A 369 -27.10 -34.88 -10.29
C LEU A 369 -28.25 -33.96 -9.85
N GLY A 370 -29.00 -33.39 -10.79
CA GLY A 370 -30.18 -32.56 -10.51
C GLY A 370 -29.93 -31.05 -10.47
N PHE A 371 -28.73 -30.59 -10.81
CA PHE A 371 -28.47 -29.15 -10.96
C PHE A 371 -29.14 -28.60 -12.23
N LYS A 372 -29.74 -27.40 -12.12
CA LYS A 372 -30.50 -26.77 -13.22
C LYS A 372 -29.82 -25.54 -13.83
N SER A 373 -28.84 -25.00 -13.12
CA SER A 373 -28.01 -23.89 -13.55
C SER A 373 -26.61 -24.09 -12.98
N ILE A 374 -25.65 -23.37 -13.53
CA ILE A 374 -24.32 -23.26 -12.94
C ILE A 374 -23.98 -21.80 -12.72
N GLU A 375 -23.30 -21.53 -11.61
CA GLU A 375 -22.62 -20.28 -11.42
C GLU A 375 -21.19 -20.43 -11.93
N PHE A 376 -20.88 -19.77 -13.04
CA PHE A 376 -19.52 -19.67 -13.56
C PHE A 376 -19.06 -18.22 -13.36
N PRO A 377 -17.96 -17.96 -12.63
CA PRO A 377 -17.49 -16.60 -12.39
C PRO A 377 -17.31 -15.83 -13.70
N VAL A 378 -17.87 -14.63 -13.76
CA VAL A 378 -17.73 -13.72 -14.91
C VAL A 378 -16.78 -12.61 -14.51
N TYR A 379 -15.70 -12.47 -15.26
CA TYR A 379 -14.74 -11.40 -15.03
C TYR A 379 -15.15 -10.12 -15.77
N ASP A 380 -14.61 -8.99 -15.31
CA ASP A 380 -14.77 -7.70 -15.94
C ASP A 380 -13.42 -6.98 -16.15
N VAL A 381 -13.48 -5.84 -16.82
CA VAL A 381 -12.32 -5.02 -17.19
C VAL A 381 -12.05 -3.89 -16.18
N ASP A 382 -12.68 -3.90 -15.01
CA ASP A 382 -12.31 -2.96 -13.96
C ASP A 382 -10.87 -3.24 -13.51
N TRP A 383 -10.06 -2.20 -13.32
CA TRP A 383 -8.65 -2.35 -12.95
C TRP A 383 -8.45 -2.94 -11.54
N ASN A 384 -9.50 -3.01 -10.70
CA ASN A 384 -9.52 -3.75 -9.45
C ASN A 384 -10.07 -5.18 -9.56
N SER A 385 -10.43 -5.62 -10.77
CA SER A 385 -11.05 -6.93 -10.97
C SER A 385 -10.07 -8.07 -10.74
N GLU A 386 -10.63 -9.26 -10.48
CA GLU A 386 -9.84 -10.48 -10.37
C GLU A 386 -9.04 -10.77 -11.65
N ALA A 387 -9.56 -10.42 -12.83
CA ALA A 387 -8.83 -10.60 -14.08
C ALA A 387 -7.55 -9.77 -14.11
N TYR A 388 -7.61 -8.48 -13.75
CA TYR A 388 -6.40 -7.66 -13.61
C TYR A 388 -5.46 -8.18 -12.51
N ALA A 389 -6.00 -8.71 -11.42
CA ALA A 389 -5.20 -9.34 -10.38
C ALA A 389 -4.46 -10.61 -10.84
N THR A 390 -4.85 -11.25 -11.95
CA THR A 390 -4.22 -12.49 -12.47
C THR A 390 -3.14 -12.25 -13.52
N VAL A 391 -3.01 -11.04 -14.06
CA VAL A 391 -1.98 -10.66 -15.06
C VAL A 391 -0.85 -9.86 -14.42
N ALA A 392 0.30 -9.76 -15.09
CA ALA A 392 1.46 -9.02 -14.59
C ALA A 392 1.50 -7.56 -15.07
N GLY A 393 2.46 -6.78 -14.59
CA GLY A 393 2.73 -5.40 -15.06
C GLY A 393 1.78 -4.33 -14.51
N GLN A 394 1.00 -4.67 -13.48
CA GLN A 394 -0.05 -3.80 -12.92
C GLN A 394 0.41 -2.98 -11.71
N ASN A 395 1.51 -3.38 -11.07
CA ASN A 395 1.96 -2.88 -9.76
C ASN A 395 3.24 -2.05 -9.86
N SER A 396 3.65 -1.67 -11.06
CA SER A 396 4.80 -0.79 -11.30
C SER A 396 4.54 0.20 -12.43
N ASN A 397 5.19 1.35 -12.36
CA ASN A 397 5.28 2.31 -13.46
C ASN A 397 6.56 2.02 -14.25
N ASN A 398 6.42 1.86 -15.57
CA ASN A 398 7.54 1.54 -16.45
C ASN A 398 8.03 2.83 -17.12
N SER A 399 9.33 3.03 -17.15
CA SER A 399 9.98 4.21 -17.73
C SER A 399 11.14 3.77 -18.61
N ILE A 400 11.32 4.45 -19.72
CA ILE A 400 12.44 4.23 -20.64
C ILE A 400 13.40 5.39 -20.47
N ARG A 401 14.69 5.10 -20.30
CA ARG A 401 15.76 6.10 -20.27
C ARG A 401 16.47 6.13 -21.61
N ILE A 402 16.55 7.33 -22.19
CA ILE A 402 17.43 7.62 -23.32
C ILE A 402 18.63 8.36 -22.73
N ASN A 403 19.78 7.71 -22.69
CA ASN A 403 21.00 8.29 -22.15
C ASN A 403 21.79 9.03 -23.25
N ASN A 404 22.80 9.81 -22.87
CA ASN A 404 23.62 10.55 -23.83
C ASN A 404 24.51 9.64 -24.67
N ASP A 405 24.84 8.43 -24.21
CA ASP A 405 25.67 7.48 -24.96
C ASP A 405 24.87 6.86 -26.12
N PHE A 406 23.55 6.82 -25.99
CA PHE A 406 22.62 6.35 -27.03
C PHE A 406 22.35 7.40 -28.12
N MET A 407 22.28 8.69 -27.74
CA MET A 407 22.00 9.81 -28.67
C MET A 407 23.22 10.19 -29.49
#